data_AF-A0A2W3YQ82-F1
#
_entry.id   AF-A0A2W3YQ82-F1
#
_cell.length_a   1.000
_cell.length_b   1.000
_cell.length_c   1.000
_cell.angle_alpha   90.00
_cell.angle_beta   90.00
_cell.angle_gamma   90.00
#
_symmetry.space_group_name_H-M   'P 1'
#
loop_
_entity.id
_entity.type
_entity.pdbx_description
1 polymer ?
#
loop_
_entity_poly.entity_id
_entity_poly.type
_entity_poly.pdbx_seq_one_letter_code
_entity_poly.pdbx_strand_id
1 'polypeptide(L)'
;MSGKRKKKINADRLTPRQENFAYLVGYEKYTYSSAYRKAYSSDKMKEQSIWTNASSTAKIAKVSNRIDYFREQRLKEERRKFKWTISEAESELRTVLEKNKQDLIRAEENGESAKHATNDAIIRAVDALNAMSKRIEDDENELALRKAKADAETAEIKNRLLKEKIGDEGEKIIFDINL
;
A
#
# COMPACT_ATOMS: atom_id res chain seq x y z
N MET A 1 11.18 -2.97 -57.71
CA MET A 1 12.13 -3.12 -56.59
C MET A 1 11.89 -2.00 -55.58
N SER A 2 11.17 -2.28 -54.48
CA SER A 2 10.79 -1.27 -53.47
C SER A 2 11.83 -1.21 -52.35
N GLY A 3 12.77 -0.26 -52.45
CA GLY A 3 13.75 0.02 -51.41
C GLY A 3 13.12 0.65 -50.19
N LYS A 4 12.99 -0.09 -49.08
CA LYS A 4 12.55 0.44 -47.79
C LYS A 4 13.56 1.49 -47.30
N ARG A 5 13.16 2.77 -47.30
CA ARG A 5 13.90 3.87 -46.67
C ARG A 5 14.05 3.57 -45.17
N LYS A 6 15.26 3.25 -44.71
CA LYS A 6 15.59 3.17 -43.28
C LYS A 6 15.44 4.57 -42.67
N LYS A 7 14.43 4.77 -41.81
CA LYS A 7 14.26 5.99 -41.01
C LYS A 7 15.53 6.16 -40.15
N LYS A 8 16.28 7.25 -40.35
CA LYS A 8 17.38 7.65 -39.45
C LYS A 8 16.79 7.81 -38.05
N ILE A 9 17.10 6.88 -37.15
CA ILE A 9 16.75 7.01 -35.74
C ILE A 9 17.66 8.10 -35.20
N ASN A 10 17.08 9.24 -34.80
CA ASN A 10 17.81 10.27 -34.07
C ASN A 10 18.38 9.62 -32.81
N ALA A 11 19.70 9.43 -32.76
CA ALA A 11 20.42 8.82 -31.64
C ALA A 11 20.18 9.55 -30.31
N ASP A 12 19.60 10.75 -30.38
CA ASP A 12 19.36 11.56 -29.22
C ASP A 12 18.04 11.27 -28.47
N ARG A 13 17.06 10.61 -29.11
CA ARG A 13 15.73 10.36 -28.52
C ARG A 13 15.50 8.89 -28.15
N LEU A 14 14.85 8.66 -27.01
CA LEU A 14 14.37 7.34 -26.61
C LEU A 14 13.42 6.77 -27.67
N THR A 15 13.57 5.48 -27.97
CA THR A 15 12.61 4.79 -28.83
C THR A 15 11.27 4.59 -28.10
N PRO A 16 10.13 4.46 -28.82
CA PRO A 16 8.85 4.22 -28.17
C PRO A 16 8.83 3.00 -27.24
N ARG A 17 9.62 1.95 -27.56
CA ARG A 17 9.73 0.76 -26.71
C ARG A 17 10.51 1.05 -25.42
N GLN A 18 11.58 1.83 -25.50
CA GLN A 18 12.35 2.25 -24.32
C GLN A 18 11.54 3.20 -23.43
N GLU A 19 10.76 4.10 -24.04
CA GLU A 19 9.86 4.99 -23.32
C GLU A 19 8.78 4.19 -22.58
N ASN A 20 8.15 3.22 -23.26
CA ASN A 20 7.17 2.33 -22.65
C ASN A 20 7.79 1.47 -21.53
N PHE A 21 9.00 0.95 -21.74
CA PHE A 21 9.74 0.23 -20.71
C PHE A 21 9.99 1.12 -19.48
N ALA A 22 10.45 2.36 -19.68
CA ALA A 22 10.70 3.30 -18.60
C ALA A 22 9.42 3.64 -17.81
N TYR A 23 8.30 3.82 -18.51
CA TYR A 23 6.99 4.04 -17.89
C TYR A 23 6.53 2.85 -17.04
N LEU A 24 6.58 1.63 -17.59
CA LEU A 24 6.17 0.41 -16.87
C LEU A 24 6.98 0.18 -15.60
N VAL A 25 8.28 0.48 -15.64
CA VAL A 25 9.17 0.34 -14.49
C VAL A 25 8.96 1.48 -13.49
N GLY A 26 8.98 2.72 -13.96
CA GLY A 26 9.01 3.89 -13.09
C GLY A 26 7.66 4.28 -12.50
N TYR A 27 6.60 4.17 -13.30
CA TYR A 27 5.25 4.59 -12.90
C TYR A 27 4.39 3.40 -12.42
N GLU A 28 4.36 2.31 -13.18
CA GLU A 28 3.53 1.12 -12.89
C GLU A 28 4.19 0.11 -11.93
N LYS A 29 5.44 0.34 -11.52
CA LYS A 29 6.21 -0.49 -10.57
C LYS A 29 6.41 -1.95 -11.01
N TYR A 30 6.42 -2.24 -12.30
CA TYR A 30 6.82 -3.57 -12.79
C TYR A 30 8.30 -3.83 -12.59
N THR A 31 8.66 -5.10 -12.33
CA THR A 31 10.07 -5.53 -12.37
C THR A 31 10.65 -5.35 -13.78
N TYR A 32 11.96 -5.16 -13.90
CA TYR A 32 12.60 -4.94 -15.20
C TYR A 32 12.27 -6.06 -16.19
N SER A 33 12.31 -7.33 -15.77
CA SER A 33 11.96 -8.46 -16.65
C SER A 33 10.50 -8.43 -17.11
N SER A 34 9.56 -8.08 -16.22
CA SER A 34 8.13 -7.98 -16.57
C SER A 34 7.85 -6.80 -17.51
N ALA A 35 8.45 -5.64 -17.23
CA ALA A 35 8.38 -4.48 -18.11
C ALA A 35 8.99 -4.76 -19.48
N TYR A 36 10.10 -5.51 -19.55
CA TYR A 36 10.75 -5.87 -20.81
C TYR A 36 9.87 -6.80 -21.65
N ARG A 37 9.23 -7.81 -21.04
CA ARG A 37 8.25 -8.67 -21.71
C ARG A 37 7.14 -7.86 -22.37
N LYS A 38 6.55 -6.94 -21.62
CA LYS A 38 5.45 -6.08 -22.09
C LYS A 38 5.88 -5.06 -23.15
N ALA A 39 7.03 -4.42 -22.98
CA ALA A 39 7.48 -3.36 -23.88
C ALA A 39 8.06 -3.89 -25.21
N TYR A 40 8.62 -5.11 -25.21
CA TYR A 40 9.30 -5.70 -26.37
C TYR A 40 8.59 -6.94 -26.94
N SER A 41 7.45 -7.34 -26.38
CA SER A 41 6.68 -8.54 -26.78
C SER A 41 7.57 -9.77 -26.88
N SER A 42 8.35 -10.03 -25.81
CA SER A 42 9.42 -11.03 -25.78
C SER A 42 8.97 -12.41 -25.28
N ASP A 43 7.70 -12.78 -25.50
CA ASP A 43 7.09 -14.02 -24.99
C ASP A 43 7.77 -15.30 -25.51
N LYS A 44 8.48 -15.21 -26.64
CA LYS A 44 9.23 -16.32 -27.25
C LYS A 44 10.70 -16.38 -26.79
N MET A 45 11.15 -15.44 -25.96
CA MET A 45 12.55 -15.39 -25.50
C MET A 45 12.74 -16.23 -24.24
N LYS A 46 13.92 -16.85 -24.12
CA LYS A 46 14.34 -17.53 -22.88
C LYS A 46 14.42 -16.53 -21.72
N GLU A 47 14.03 -16.97 -20.52
CA GLU A 47 13.98 -16.11 -19.33
C GLU A 47 15.32 -15.42 -19.02
N GLN A 48 16.43 -16.17 -19.14
CA GLN A 48 17.76 -15.61 -18.91
C GLN A 48 18.06 -14.44 -19.85
N SER A 49 17.66 -14.56 -21.13
CA SER A 49 17.88 -13.51 -22.13
C SER A 49 17.02 -12.28 -21.83
N ILE A 50 15.79 -12.48 -21.36
CA ILE A 50 14.92 -11.39 -20.90
C ILE A 50 15.55 -10.65 -19.74
N TRP A 51 16.06 -11.37 -18.73
CA TRP A 51 16.67 -10.75 -17.56
C TRP A 51 17.93 -9.95 -17.93
N THR A 52 18.84 -10.53 -18.73
CA THR A 52 20.04 -9.84 -19.20
C THR A 52 19.70 -8.60 -20.02
N ASN A 53 18.76 -8.71 -20.96
CA ASN A 53 18.38 -7.60 -21.83
C ASN A 53 17.63 -6.49 -21.08
N ALA A 54 16.77 -6.86 -20.13
CA ALA A 54 16.06 -5.92 -19.27
C ALA A 54 17.05 -5.12 -18.41
N SER A 55 18.03 -5.81 -17.81
CA SER A 55 19.10 -5.18 -17.03
C SER A 55 19.94 -4.23 -17.90
N SER A 56 20.37 -4.66 -19.08
CA SER A 56 21.09 -3.81 -20.02
C SER A 56 20.28 -2.61 -20.48
N THR A 57 18.97 -2.78 -20.70
CA THR A 57 18.08 -1.68 -21.12
C THR A 57 17.93 -0.63 -20.01
N ALA A 58 17.80 -1.06 -18.75
CA ALA A 58 17.71 -0.17 -17.60
C ALA A 58 19.01 0.62 -17.36
N LYS A 59 20.17 0.04 -17.67
CA LYS A 59 21.48 0.69 -17.53
C LYS A 59 21.77 1.78 -18.58
N ILE A 60 20.97 1.87 -19.63
CA ILE A 60 21.11 2.96 -20.61
C ILE A 60 20.76 4.26 -19.90
N ALA A 61 21.71 5.20 -19.80
CA ALA A 61 21.56 6.43 -19.02
C ALA A 61 20.24 7.19 -19.31
N LYS A 62 19.85 7.28 -20.59
CA LYS A 62 18.59 7.92 -21.00
C LYS A 62 17.35 7.20 -20.48
N VAL A 63 17.37 5.87 -20.47
CA VAL A 63 16.27 5.04 -19.94
C VAL A 63 16.21 5.17 -18.42
N SER A 64 17.35 5.10 -17.74
CA SER A 64 17.43 5.26 -16.28
C SER A 64 16.86 6.61 -15.84
N ASN A 65 17.33 7.71 -16.44
CA ASN A 65 16.81 9.05 -16.13
C ASN A 65 15.30 9.15 -16.37
N ARG A 66 14.79 8.45 -17.38
CA ARG A 66 13.37 8.43 -17.69
C ARG A 66 12.56 7.60 -16.68
N ILE A 67 13.11 6.49 -16.21
CA ILE A 67 12.53 5.70 -15.10
C ILE A 67 12.40 6.57 -13.86
N ASP A 68 13.45 7.31 -13.49
CA ASP A 68 13.46 8.15 -12.30
C ASP A 68 12.46 9.30 -12.41
N TYR A 69 12.36 9.94 -13.58
CA TYR A 69 11.30 10.91 -13.87
C TYR A 69 9.90 10.33 -13.60
N PHE A 70 9.61 9.12 -14.10
CA PHE A 70 8.30 8.49 -13.91
C PHE A 70 8.04 8.10 -12.44
N ARG A 71 9.08 7.67 -11.71
CA ARG A 71 8.98 7.42 -10.26
C ARG A 71 8.60 8.69 -9.52
N GLU A 72 9.25 9.81 -9.83
CA GLU A 72 8.93 11.10 -9.21
C GLU A 72 7.51 11.56 -9.52
N GLN A 73 7.04 11.41 -10.76
CA GLN A 73 5.66 11.74 -11.11
C GLN A 73 4.67 10.90 -10.30
N ARG A 74 4.93 9.58 -10.20
CA ARG A 74 4.09 8.69 -9.42
C ARG A 74 4.06 9.08 -7.94
N LEU A 75 5.22 9.39 -7.35
CA LEU A 75 5.30 9.85 -5.96
C LEU A 75 4.56 11.18 -5.75
N LYS A 76 4.64 12.12 -6.71
CA LYS A 76 3.87 13.37 -6.65
C LYS A 76 2.36 13.10 -6.68
N GLU A 77 1.90 12.18 -7.51
CA GLU A 77 0.49 11.77 -7.54
C GLU A 77 0.06 11.03 -6.28
N GLU A 78 0.89 10.12 -5.76
CA GLU A 78 0.63 9.42 -4.49
C GLU A 78 0.57 10.40 -3.32
N ARG A 79 1.38 11.48 -3.34
CA ARG A 79 1.31 12.57 -2.37
C ARG A 79 0.09 13.47 -2.55
N ARG A 80 -0.36 13.69 -3.79
CA ARG A 80 -1.59 14.45 -4.09
C ARG A 80 -2.85 13.70 -3.70
N LYS A 81 -2.81 12.37 -3.62
CA LYS A 81 -3.83 11.58 -2.92
C LYS A 81 -3.67 11.85 -1.43
N PHE A 82 -4.24 12.94 -0.95
CA PHE A 82 -4.35 13.25 0.47
C PHE A 82 -4.78 12.00 1.23
N LYS A 83 -3.87 11.42 2.00
CA LYS A 83 -4.20 10.37 2.95
C LYS A 83 -4.43 11.09 4.27
N TRP A 84 -5.69 11.36 4.58
CA TRP A 84 -6.03 11.69 5.95
C TRP A 84 -5.78 10.47 6.82
N THR A 85 -5.12 10.70 7.96
CA THR A 85 -5.23 9.79 9.10
C THR A 85 -6.70 9.72 9.54
N ILE A 86 -7.07 8.67 10.28
CA ILE A 86 -8.44 8.51 10.80
C ILE A 86 -8.83 9.75 11.63
N SER A 87 -7.92 10.26 12.46
CA SER A 87 -8.15 11.44 13.28
C SER A 87 -8.35 12.72 12.44
N GLU A 88 -7.56 12.92 11.39
CA GLU A 88 -7.74 14.06 10.47
C GLU A 88 -9.06 13.96 9.71
N ALA A 89 -9.42 12.76 9.24
CA ALA A 89 -10.69 12.52 8.56
C ALA A 89 -11.89 12.76 9.48
N GLU A 90 -11.81 12.29 10.73
CA GLU A 90 -12.84 12.51 11.74
C GLU A 90 -13.01 14.01 12.03
N SER A 91 -11.90 14.74 12.24
CA SER A 91 -11.90 16.18 12.50
C SER A 91 -12.56 16.96 11.35
N GLU A 92 -12.22 16.62 10.12
CA GLU A 92 -12.78 17.29 8.94
C GLU A 92 -14.27 16.99 8.77
N LEU A 93 -14.71 15.73 8.97
CA LEU A 93 -16.12 15.37 8.92
C LEU A 93 -16.94 16.06 10.01
N ARG A 94 -16.39 16.21 11.23
CA ARG A 94 -17.02 17.00 12.30
C ARG A 94 -17.14 18.47 11.92
N THR A 95 -16.14 19.03 11.24
CA THR A 95 -16.17 20.40 10.72
C THR A 95 -17.25 20.58 9.65
N VAL A 96 -17.41 19.60 8.75
CA VAL A 96 -18.50 19.58 7.76
C VAL A 96 -19.87 19.55 8.45
N LEU A 97 -20.05 18.71 9.46
CA LEU A 97 -21.29 18.64 10.23
C LEU A 97 -21.62 19.96 10.91
N GLU A 98 -20.64 20.58 11.57
CA GLU A 98 -20.85 21.84 12.29
C GLU A 98 -21.26 22.97 11.34
N LYS A 99 -20.56 23.13 10.21
CA LYS A 99 -20.91 24.14 9.20
C LYS A 99 -22.31 23.92 8.63
N ASN A 100 -22.64 22.68 8.26
CA ASN A 100 -23.95 22.39 7.68
C ASN A 100 -25.08 22.51 8.70
N LYS A 101 -24.85 22.19 9.98
CA LYS A 101 -25.82 22.45 11.06
C LYS A 101 -26.08 23.94 11.24
N GLN A 102 -25.04 24.77 11.21
CA GLN A 102 -25.20 26.22 11.28
C GLN A 102 -25.97 26.76 10.06
N ASP A 103 -25.76 26.20 8.88
CA ASP A 103 -26.55 26.54 7.70
C ASP A 103 -28.03 26.14 7.84
N LEU A 104 -28.34 25.01 8.48
CA LEU A 104 -29.72 24.61 8.80
C LEU A 104 -30.40 25.61 9.73
N ILE A 105 -29.70 25.99 10.82
CA ILE A 105 -30.21 26.96 11.80
C ILE A 105 -30.51 28.30 11.10
N ARG A 106 -29.59 28.80 10.27
CA ARG A 106 -29.80 30.05 9.52
C ARG A 106 -30.96 29.95 8.53
N ALA A 107 -31.10 28.82 7.83
CA ALA A 107 -32.22 28.62 6.92
C ALA A 107 -33.55 28.68 7.68
N GLU A 108 -33.62 28.00 8.83
CA GLU A 108 -34.81 28.01 9.70
C GLU A 108 -35.12 29.42 10.24
N GLU A 109 -34.11 30.15 10.72
CA GLU A 109 -34.26 31.53 11.20
C GLU A 109 -34.79 32.48 10.11
N ASN A 110 -34.38 32.27 8.86
CA ASN A 110 -34.83 33.05 7.71
C ASN A 110 -36.18 32.57 7.14
N GLY A 111 -36.78 31.52 7.70
CA GLY A 111 -38.00 30.90 7.18
C GLY A 111 -37.80 30.17 5.84
N GLU A 112 -36.55 29.86 5.49
CA GLU A 112 -36.15 29.16 4.29
C GLU A 112 -36.05 27.64 4.54
N SER A 113 -36.29 26.85 3.50
CA SER A 113 -36.03 25.41 3.56
C SER A 113 -34.54 25.11 3.39
N ALA A 114 -34.04 24.18 4.20
CA ALA A 114 -32.69 23.66 4.05
C ALA A 114 -32.42 23.13 2.64
N LYS A 115 -31.23 23.42 2.10
CA LYS A 115 -30.83 22.90 0.79
C LYS A 115 -30.60 21.39 0.87
N HIS A 116 -31.07 20.66 -0.15
CA HIS A 116 -30.85 19.20 -0.26
C HIS A 116 -29.37 18.82 -0.12
N ALA A 117 -28.47 19.62 -0.69
CA ALA A 117 -27.03 19.40 -0.59
C ALA A 117 -26.50 19.44 0.85
N THR A 118 -27.08 20.29 1.71
CA THR A 118 -26.73 20.40 3.13
C THR A 118 -27.16 19.13 3.89
N ASN A 119 -28.40 18.68 3.66
CA ASN A 119 -28.92 17.45 4.26
C ASN A 119 -28.10 16.22 3.83
N ASP A 120 -27.80 16.09 2.52
CA ASP A 120 -26.97 15.02 2.00
C ASP A 120 -25.55 15.03 2.59
N ALA A 121 -24.95 16.22 2.74
CA ALA A 121 -23.62 16.36 3.33
C ALA A 121 -23.61 15.90 4.79
N ILE A 122 -24.64 16.24 5.56
CA ILE A 122 -24.80 15.80 6.95
C ILE A 122 -24.94 14.28 7.03
N ILE A 123 -25.86 13.69 6.26
CA ILE A 123 -26.10 12.24 6.27
C ILE A 123 -24.82 11.49 5.91
N ARG A 124 -24.15 11.88 4.82
CA ARG A 124 -22.91 11.23 4.38
C ARG A 124 -21.79 11.37 5.40
N ALA A 125 -21.68 12.51 6.08
CA ALA A 125 -20.67 12.71 7.10
C ALA A 125 -20.95 11.84 8.34
N VAL A 126 -22.21 11.71 8.76
CA VAL A 126 -22.61 10.80 9.86
C VAL A 126 -22.36 9.34 9.49
N ASP A 127 -22.75 8.92 8.29
CA ASP A 127 -22.52 7.54 7.82
C ASP A 127 -21.04 7.20 7.77
N ALA A 128 -20.22 8.13 7.28
CA ALA A 128 -18.77 7.96 7.24
C ALA A 128 -18.16 7.87 8.65
N LEU A 129 -18.60 8.72 9.60
CA LEU A 129 -18.14 8.65 10.99
C LEU A 129 -18.53 7.32 11.66
N ASN A 130 -19.76 6.86 11.48
CA ASN A 130 -20.22 5.58 12.02
C ASN A 130 -19.44 4.40 11.43
N ALA A 131 -19.20 4.40 10.12
CA ALA A 131 -18.41 3.38 9.45
C ALA A 131 -16.96 3.36 9.96
N MET A 132 -16.36 4.53 10.21
CA MET A 132 -15.02 4.62 10.81
C MET A 132 -15.01 4.09 12.24
N SER A 133 -15.98 4.46 13.08
CA SER A 133 -16.08 3.98 14.46
C SER A 133 -16.18 2.46 14.52
N LYS A 134 -17.03 1.86 13.68
CA LYS A 134 -17.17 0.40 13.61
C LYS A 134 -15.87 -0.29 13.23
N ARG A 135 -15.14 0.29 12.27
CA ARG A 135 -13.87 -0.26 11.81
C ARG A 135 -12.79 -0.20 12.88
N ILE A 136 -12.74 0.86 13.68
CA ILE A 136 -11.84 0.98 14.83
C ILE A 136 -12.16 -0.12 15.85
N GLU A 137 -13.43 -0.33 16.17
CA GLU A 137 -13.87 -1.36 17.10
C GLU A 137 -13.49 -2.78 16.62
N ASP A 138 -13.69 -3.06 15.32
CA ASP A 138 -13.29 -4.33 14.71
C ASP A 138 -11.76 -4.54 14.79
N ASP A 139 -10.97 -3.51 14.48
CA ASP A 139 -9.50 -3.55 14.52
C ASP A 139 -8.97 -3.74 15.96
N GLU A 140 -9.57 -3.07 16.95
CA GLU A 140 -9.23 -3.22 18.37
C GLU A 140 -9.55 -4.62 18.88
N ASN A 141 -10.70 -5.17 18.51
CA ASN A 141 -11.09 -6.54 18.86
C ASN A 141 -10.13 -7.58 18.25
N GLU A 142 -9.75 -7.40 16.99
CA GLU A 142 -8.78 -8.29 16.34
C GLU A 142 -7.41 -8.22 17.04
N LEU A 143 -6.95 -7.01 17.39
CA LEU A 143 -5.70 -6.81 18.10
C LEU A 143 -5.72 -7.47 19.49
N ALA A 144 -6.82 -7.33 20.22
CA ALA A 144 -7.01 -7.97 21.52
C ALA A 144 -6.96 -9.49 21.41
N LEU A 145 -7.61 -10.06 20.39
CA LEU A 145 -7.61 -11.50 20.13
C LEU A 145 -6.21 -12.02 19.80
N ARG A 146 -5.44 -11.28 18.99
CA ARG A 146 -4.05 -11.63 18.67
C ARG A 146 -3.14 -11.57 19.90
N LYS A 147 -3.30 -10.56 20.76
CA LYS A 147 -2.55 -10.44 22.02
C LYS A 147 -2.85 -11.61 22.96
N ALA A 148 -4.13 -11.92 23.16
CA ALA A 148 -4.54 -13.05 24.00
C ALA A 148 -3.96 -14.38 23.51
N LYS A 149 -3.93 -14.59 22.19
CA LYS A 149 -3.31 -15.78 21.60
C LYS A 149 -1.79 -15.83 21.85
N ALA A 150 -1.09 -14.72 21.63
CA ALA A 150 0.35 -14.64 21.86
C ALA A 150 0.72 -14.85 23.35
N ASP A 151 -0.09 -14.32 24.26
CA ASP A 151 0.10 -14.49 25.70
C ASP A 151 -0.15 -15.95 26.12
N ALA A 152 -1.17 -16.60 25.56
CA ALA A 152 -1.43 -18.02 25.78
C ALA A 152 -0.29 -18.91 25.27
N GLU A 153 0.19 -18.67 24.05
CA GLU A 153 1.35 -19.40 23.48
C GLU A 153 2.61 -19.21 24.35
N THR A 154 2.85 -17.99 24.82
CA THR A 154 3.99 -17.69 25.71
C THR A 154 3.86 -18.41 27.05
N ALA A 155 2.65 -18.46 27.63
CA ALA A 155 2.37 -19.18 28.87
C ALA A 155 2.56 -20.70 28.71
N GLU A 156 2.11 -21.27 27.59
CA GLU A 156 2.31 -22.69 27.28
C GLU A 156 3.79 -23.03 27.13
N ILE A 157 4.56 -22.21 26.41
CA ILE A 157 6.01 -22.37 26.27
C ILE A 157 6.69 -22.29 27.65
N LYS A 158 6.32 -21.31 28.48
CA LYS A 158 6.88 -21.15 29.83
C LYS A 158 6.57 -22.37 30.71
N ASN A 159 5.34 -22.89 30.66
CA ASN A 159 4.95 -24.09 31.39
C ASN A 159 5.69 -25.34 30.90
N ARG A 160 5.92 -25.47 29.59
CA ARG A 160 6.71 -26.57 29.03
C ARG A 160 8.16 -26.53 29.54
N LEU A 161 8.80 -25.37 29.48
CA LEU A 161 10.16 -25.17 29.98
C LEU A 161 10.29 -25.43 31.48
N LEU A 162 9.29 -25.07 32.29
CA LEU A 162 9.27 -25.39 33.72
C LEU A 162 9.17 -26.89 33.98
N LYS A 163 8.32 -27.62 33.23
CA LYS A 163 8.22 -29.08 33.33
C LYS A 163 9.52 -29.78 32.94
N GLU A 164 10.18 -29.32 31.87
CA GLU A 164 11.48 -29.84 31.45
C GLU A 164 12.56 -29.64 32.53
N LYS A 165 12.61 -28.45 33.16
CA LYS A 165 13.55 -28.17 34.26
C LYS A 165 13.31 -29.03 35.51
N ILE A 166 12.05 -29.23 35.88
CA ILE A 166 11.69 -30.07 37.05
C ILE A 166 12.03 -31.55 36.79
N GLY A 167 11.88 -32.02 35.55
CA GLY A 167 12.29 -33.38 35.17
C GLY A 167 13.79 -33.62 35.33
N ASP A 168 14.62 -32.67 34.87
CA ASP A 168 16.08 -32.73 34.98
C ASP A 168 16.59 -32.65 36.43
N GLU A 169 15.96 -31.84 37.29
CA GLU A 169 16.34 -31.73 38.70
C GLU A 169 15.85 -32.92 39.54
N GLY A 170 14.69 -33.49 39.21
CA GLY A 170 14.17 -34.69 39.87
C GLY A 170 15.01 -35.95 39.62
N GLU A 171 15.56 -36.12 38.41
CA GLU A 171 16.47 -37.24 38.11
C GLU A 171 17.82 -37.12 38.84
N LYS A 172 18.36 -35.91 38.99
CA LYS A 172 19.61 -35.69 39.74
C LYS A 172 19.51 -36.06 41.22
N ILE A 173 18.40 -35.71 41.88
CA ILE A 173 18.21 -36.00 43.32
C ILE A 173 18.09 -37.51 43.59
N ILE A 174 17.53 -38.28 42.65
CA ILE A 174 17.40 -39.74 42.80
C ILE A 174 18.77 -40.43 42.70
N PHE A 175 19.69 -39.91 41.87
CA PHE A 175 21.05 -40.46 41.75
C PHE A 175 21.93 -40.18 42.97
N ASP A 176 21.75 -39.05 43.66
CA ASP A 176 22.59 -38.68 44.82
C ASP A 176 22.15 -39.35 46.15
N ILE A 177 20.96 -39.95 46.23
CA ILE A 177 20.47 -40.64 47.45
C ILE A 177 20.87 -42.14 47.48
N ASN A 178 21.32 -42.71 46.35
CA ASN A 178 21.66 -44.14 46.22
C ASN A 178 23.17 -44.45 46.15
N LEU A 179 24.03 -43.54 46.62
CA LEU A 179 25.49 -43.75 46.75
C LEU A 179 25.94 -43.84 48.21
#